data_AF-A0ABD2VTK0-F1
#
_entry.id   AF-A0ABD2VTK0-F1
#
_cell.length_a   1.000
_cell.length_b   1.000
_cell.length_c   1.000
_cell.angle_alpha   90.00
_cell.angle_beta   90.00
_cell.angle_gamma   90.00
#
_symmetry.space_group_name_H-M   'P 1'
#
loop_
_entity.id
_entity.type
_entity.pdbx_description
1 polymer ?
#
loop_
_entity_poly.entity_id
_entity_poly.type
_entity_poly.pdbx_seq_one_letter_code
_entity_poly.pdbx_strand_id
1 'polypeptide(L)'
;MDYIIDMQGYICPDGKFLPKEIAVVSLLLHSASSWIISPPDDYLNYSAEVRKCIELYSQRVHGIQWTEGSVCADKLYGHLRNILLSANNIYIYVDSSSKVQFLENLLGRKVVNLCQYLCPASSILMREFDFKTTCLEHMLKSEVRLSREFQCALNNCRLYKRWVIQVTRDHIRPRNEIESDTVYAALRNHLRQNNEDAVLELSSEDDDEPEEFFGINAVDLNPPERARFFNDRPDAAPPDRLIR
;
A
#
# COMPACT_ATOMS: atom_id res chain seq x y z
N MET A 1 -22.45 2.64 -4.08
CA MET A 1 -21.58 1.47 -4.43
C MET A 1 -20.26 1.60 -3.70
N ASP A 2 -19.63 0.48 -3.36
CA ASP A 2 -18.36 0.49 -2.64
C ASP A 2 -17.18 0.18 -3.54
N TYR A 3 -16.04 0.82 -3.23
CA TYR A 3 -14.82 0.70 -4.02
C TYR A 3 -13.60 0.47 -3.13
N ILE A 4 -12.71 -0.39 -3.61
CA ILE A 4 -11.34 -0.47 -3.13
C ILE A 4 -10.47 0.42 -4.01
N ILE A 5 -9.60 1.21 -3.40
CA ILE A 5 -8.60 2.05 -4.08
C ILE A 5 -7.21 1.76 -3.52
N ASP A 6 -6.21 1.73 -4.39
CA ASP A 6 -4.80 1.68 -4.00
C ASP A 6 -3.98 2.56 -4.94
N MET A 7 -2.82 3.00 -4.45
CA MET A 7 -1.91 3.89 -5.17
C MET A 7 -0.46 3.47 -4.97
N GLN A 8 0.28 3.48 -6.07
CA GLN A 8 1.74 3.44 -6.07
C GLN A 8 2.29 4.79 -6.49
N GLY A 9 3.47 5.15 -6.00
CA GLY A 9 4.05 6.45 -6.25
C GLY A 9 5.33 6.66 -5.47
N TYR A 10 5.77 7.91 -5.46
CA TYR A 10 7.02 8.33 -4.83
C TYR A 10 6.70 9.00 -3.50
N ILE A 11 7.44 8.64 -2.45
CA ILE A 11 7.46 9.41 -1.20
C ILE A 11 8.69 10.31 -1.26
N CYS A 12 8.46 11.62 -1.37
CA CYS A 12 9.50 12.63 -1.42
C CYS A 12 10.17 12.80 -0.04
N PRO A 13 11.42 13.32 0.02
CA PRO A 13 12.10 13.59 1.29
C PRO A 13 11.35 14.56 2.22
N ASP A 14 10.51 15.43 1.66
CA ASP A 14 9.62 16.34 2.41
C ASP A 14 8.33 15.67 2.91
N GLY A 15 8.20 14.35 2.74
CA GLY A 15 7.04 13.56 3.16
C GLY A 15 5.85 13.60 2.20
N LYS A 16 5.93 14.37 1.10
CA LYS A 16 4.86 14.43 0.11
C LYS A 16 4.79 13.14 -0.71
N PHE A 17 3.57 12.74 -1.04
CA PHE A 17 3.31 11.62 -1.92
C PHE A 17 3.02 12.12 -3.34
N LEU A 18 3.79 11.62 -4.32
CA LEU A 18 3.56 11.85 -5.74
C LEU A 18 3.00 10.56 -6.36
N PRO A 19 1.70 10.51 -6.69
CA PRO A 19 1.09 9.30 -7.22
C PRO A 19 1.64 9.01 -8.63
N LYS A 20 1.89 7.73 -8.91
CA LYS A 20 2.36 7.23 -10.22
C LYS A 20 1.43 6.21 -10.85
N GLU A 21 0.82 5.36 -10.03
CA GLU A 21 -0.21 4.40 -10.44
C GLU A 21 -1.36 4.51 -9.46
N ILE A 22 -2.58 4.43 -9.97
CA ILE A 22 -3.78 4.36 -9.14
C ILE A 22 -4.75 3.38 -9.75
N ALA A 23 -5.39 2.59 -8.90
CA ALA A 23 -6.39 1.63 -9.31
C ALA A 23 -7.64 1.73 -8.43
N VAL A 24 -8.79 1.51 -9.05
CA VAL A 24 -10.10 1.49 -8.41
C VAL A 24 -10.80 0.20 -8.83
N VAL A 25 -11.29 -0.56 -7.84
CA VAL A 25 -12.00 -1.81 -8.06
C VAL A 25 -13.34 -1.73 -7.33
N SER A 26 -14.44 -1.99 -8.05
CA SER A 26 -15.76 -2.10 -7.41
C SER A 26 -15.79 -3.32 -6.50
N LEU A 27 -16.32 -3.19 -5.29
CA LEU A 27 -16.48 -4.31 -4.38
C LEU A 27 -17.54 -5.30 -4.90
N LEU A 28 -18.61 -4.80 -5.53
CA LEU A 28 -19.75 -5.60 -5.99
C LEU A 28 -19.64 -6.00 -7.46
N LEU A 29 -19.26 -5.06 -8.34
CA LEU A 29 -19.14 -5.34 -9.77
C LEU A 29 -17.78 -5.96 -10.09
N HIS A 30 -17.71 -6.62 -11.26
CA HIS A 30 -16.46 -7.12 -11.82
C HIS A 30 -15.65 -6.01 -12.53
N SER A 31 -16.01 -4.74 -12.33
CA SER A 31 -15.33 -3.59 -12.94
C SER A 31 -14.09 -3.21 -12.15
N ALA A 32 -13.01 -2.96 -12.89
CA ALA A 32 -11.78 -2.38 -12.38
C ALA A 32 -11.26 -1.34 -13.37
N SER A 33 -10.58 -0.33 -12.86
CA SER A 33 -9.90 0.68 -13.67
C SER A 33 -8.58 1.02 -13.02
N SER A 34 -7.55 1.24 -13.85
CA SER A 34 -6.22 1.62 -13.38
C SER A 34 -5.58 2.59 -14.36
N TRP A 35 -4.80 3.53 -13.84
CA TRP A 35 -4.14 4.55 -14.62
C TRP A 35 -2.69 4.71 -14.19
N ILE A 36 -1.81 4.86 -15.17
CA ILE A 36 -0.43 5.33 -14.95
C ILE A 36 -0.39 6.82 -15.25
N ILE A 37 0.10 7.56 -14.27
CA ILE A 37 0.05 9.02 -14.22
C ILE A 37 1.30 9.57 -14.90
N SER A 38 1.10 10.42 -15.91
CA SER A 38 2.19 11.15 -16.56
C SER A 38 2.82 12.12 -15.54
N PRO A 39 4.14 12.34 -15.60
CA PRO A 39 4.80 13.26 -14.69
C PRO A 39 4.23 14.68 -14.85
N PRO A 40 4.05 15.43 -13.75
CA PRO A 40 3.49 16.79 -13.82
C PRO A 40 4.50 17.80 -14.37
N ASP A 41 5.80 17.53 -14.23
CA ASP A 41 6.90 18.40 -14.61
C ASP A 41 8.10 17.60 -15.14
N ASP A 42 9.06 18.32 -15.74
CA ASP A 42 10.34 17.74 -16.14
C ASP A 42 11.09 17.17 -14.93
N TYR A 43 11.71 16.00 -15.12
CA TYR A 43 12.57 15.36 -14.13
C TYR A 43 13.65 16.30 -13.59
N LEU A 44 14.20 17.18 -14.45
CA LEU A 44 15.27 18.11 -14.08
C LEU A 44 14.80 19.26 -13.17
N ASN A 45 13.49 19.47 -13.04
CA ASN A 45 12.94 20.49 -12.13
C ASN A 45 12.97 20.05 -10.66
N TYR A 46 13.28 18.78 -10.37
CA TYR A 46 13.32 18.24 -9.02
C TYR A 46 14.74 18.25 -8.42
N SER A 47 14.81 18.38 -7.09
CA SER A 47 16.08 18.31 -6.37
C SER A 47 16.79 16.96 -6.59
N ALA A 48 18.11 16.90 -6.37
CA ALA A 48 18.87 15.67 -6.52
C ALA A 48 18.34 14.53 -5.62
N GLU A 49 17.86 14.86 -4.41
CA GLU A 49 17.29 13.92 -3.46
C GLU A 49 15.96 13.35 -3.97
N VAL A 50 15.06 14.20 -4.47
CA VAL A 50 13.78 13.75 -5.04
C VAL A 50 14.02 12.88 -6.27
N ARG A 51 14.95 13.26 -7.14
CA ARG A 51 15.36 12.48 -8.31
C ARG A 51 15.87 11.08 -7.93
N LYS A 52 16.73 11.00 -6.92
CA LYS A 52 17.19 9.72 -6.35
C LYS A 52 16.02 8.87 -5.80
N CYS A 53 15.04 9.49 -5.12
CA CYS A 53 13.83 8.80 -4.68
C CYS A 53 13.03 8.25 -5.87
N ILE A 54 12.82 9.05 -6.91
CA ILE A 54 12.12 8.63 -8.13
C ILE A 54 12.79 7.41 -8.76
N GLU A 55 14.12 7.43 -8.91
CA GLU A 55 14.88 6.31 -9.47
C GLU A 55 14.73 5.04 -8.62
N LEU A 56 14.88 5.14 -7.30
CA LEU A 56 14.77 4.01 -6.39
C LEU A 56 13.40 3.33 -6.48
N TYR A 57 12.32 4.10 -6.42
CA TYR A 57 10.96 3.58 -6.50
C TYR A 57 10.63 3.01 -7.89
N SER A 58 11.09 3.68 -8.95
CA SER A 58 10.91 3.22 -10.34
C SER A 58 11.64 1.90 -10.60
N GLN A 59 12.76 1.62 -9.92
CA GLN A 59 13.57 0.42 -10.13
C GLN A 59 13.28 -0.72 -9.15
N ARG A 60 12.80 -0.41 -7.93
CA ARG A 60 12.72 -1.39 -6.84
C ARG A 60 11.33 -1.56 -6.22
N VAL A 61 10.42 -0.61 -6.44
CA VAL A 61 9.09 -0.65 -5.81
C VAL A 61 8.03 -0.99 -6.84
N HIS A 62 7.69 -0.05 -7.72
CA HIS A 62 6.55 -0.22 -8.64
C HIS A 62 6.97 -0.42 -10.10
N GLY A 63 8.25 -0.30 -10.47
CA GLY A 63 8.71 -0.67 -11.83
C GLY A 63 8.27 0.30 -12.94
N ILE A 64 7.70 1.45 -12.60
CA ILE A 64 7.20 2.46 -13.55
C ILE A 64 8.18 3.64 -13.56
N GLN A 65 8.78 3.90 -14.72
CA GLN A 65 9.69 5.02 -14.94
C GLN A 65 8.96 6.36 -14.85
N TRP A 66 9.72 7.39 -14.50
CA TRP A 66 9.22 8.77 -14.39
C TRP A 66 8.46 9.23 -15.65
N THR A 67 9.01 8.93 -16.83
CA THR A 67 8.48 9.36 -18.14
C THR A 67 7.27 8.57 -18.62
N GLU A 68 6.97 7.42 -18.01
CA GLU A 68 5.82 6.61 -18.41
C GLU A 68 4.50 7.21 -17.91
N GLY A 69 3.38 6.84 -18.53
CA GLY A 69 2.05 7.28 -18.13
C GLY A 69 1.30 7.99 -19.25
N SER A 70 0.01 7.72 -19.31
CA SER A 70 -0.88 8.17 -20.39
C SER A 70 -1.93 9.20 -19.93
N VAL A 71 -2.01 9.46 -18.62
CA VAL A 71 -3.02 10.32 -18.02
C VAL A 71 -2.35 11.38 -17.14
N CYS A 72 -2.57 12.65 -17.45
CA CYS A 72 -2.14 13.74 -16.58
C CYS A 72 -3.03 13.84 -15.33
N ALA A 73 -2.52 14.49 -14.27
CA ALA A 73 -3.21 14.59 -12.98
C ALA A 73 -4.64 15.17 -13.10
N ASP A 74 -4.84 16.23 -13.89
CA ASP A 74 -6.16 16.85 -14.05
C ASP A 74 -7.21 15.90 -14.63
N LYS A 75 -6.83 15.13 -15.66
CA LYS A 75 -7.71 14.11 -16.26
C LYS A 75 -8.00 12.99 -15.27
N LEU A 76 -6.99 12.54 -14.54
CA LEU A 76 -7.16 11.54 -13.50
C LEU A 76 -8.19 12.01 -12.47
N TYR A 77 -8.11 13.26 -12.01
CA TYR A 77 -9.05 13.80 -11.03
C TYR A 77 -10.48 13.80 -11.54
N GLY A 78 -10.69 14.13 -12.82
CA GLY A 78 -11.99 13.99 -13.48
C GLY A 78 -12.49 12.54 -13.47
N HIS A 79 -11.64 11.57 -13.83
CA HIS A 79 -12.01 10.15 -13.83
C HIS A 79 -12.37 9.63 -12.44
N LEU A 80 -11.55 9.93 -11.44
CA LEU A 80 -11.77 9.49 -10.07
C LEU A 80 -13.04 10.10 -9.48
N ARG A 81 -13.27 11.40 -9.70
CA ARG A 81 -14.52 12.05 -9.27
C ARG A 81 -15.72 11.39 -9.93
N ASN A 82 -15.70 11.14 -11.24
CA ASN A 82 -16.82 10.51 -11.93
C ASN A 82 -17.15 9.11 -11.40
N ILE A 83 -16.14 8.33 -11.00
CA ILE A 83 -16.34 6.96 -10.49
C ILE A 83 -16.74 6.98 -9.01
N LEU A 84 -16.12 7.85 -8.21
CA LEU A 84 -16.18 7.79 -6.75
C LEU A 84 -17.18 8.77 -6.13
N LEU A 85 -17.74 9.72 -6.90
CA LEU A 85 -18.70 10.69 -6.38
C LEU A 85 -19.94 10.02 -5.78
N SER A 86 -20.46 8.98 -6.43
CA SER A 86 -21.60 8.19 -5.96
C SER A 86 -21.19 6.97 -5.12
N ALA A 87 -19.93 6.90 -4.68
CA ALA A 87 -19.49 5.82 -3.81
C ALA A 87 -20.13 5.96 -2.42
N ASN A 88 -20.60 4.87 -1.81
CA ASN A 88 -21.05 4.90 -0.43
C ASN A 88 -19.82 4.88 0.48
N ASN A 89 -18.95 3.88 0.29
CA ASN A 89 -17.66 3.76 0.96
C ASN A 89 -16.50 3.58 -0.02
N ILE A 90 -15.35 4.13 0.37
CA ILE A 90 -14.09 4.01 -0.36
C ILE A 90 -13.07 3.46 0.62
N TYR A 91 -12.58 2.27 0.32
CA TYR A 91 -11.65 1.53 1.17
C TYR A 91 -10.25 1.61 0.58
N ILE A 92 -9.27 1.89 1.43
CA ILE A 92 -7.85 1.89 1.07
C ILE A 92 -7.08 1.13 2.13
N TYR A 93 -6.00 0.45 1.76
CA TYR A 93 -5.01 -0.02 2.73
C TYR A 93 -3.82 0.92 2.75
N VAL A 94 -3.55 1.57 3.88
CA VAL A 94 -2.30 2.30 4.06
C VAL A 94 -1.74 2.14 5.45
N ASP A 95 -0.44 1.88 5.51
CA ASP A 95 0.40 1.95 6.71
C ASP A 95 0.81 3.39 7.07
N SER A 96 0.82 4.29 6.09
CA SER A 96 1.27 5.68 6.16
C SER A 96 0.13 6.69 5.93
N SER A 97 0.13 7.79 6.67
CA SER A 97 -0.94 8.80 6.60
C SER A 97 -0.98 9.60 5.28
N SER A 98 0.15 9.72 4.56
CA SER A 98 0.25 10.58 3.37
C SER A 98 -0.68 10.18 2.23
N LYS A 99 -0.89 8.88 1.97
CA LYS A 99 -1.79 8.43 0.89
C LYS A 99 -3.26 8.64 1.26
N VAL A 100 -3.62 8.45 2.53
CA VAL A 100 -4.97 8.74 3.04
C VAL A 100 -5.27 10.22 2.85
N GLN A 101 -4.37 11.09 3.33
CA GLN A 101 -4.53 12.54 3.21
C GLN A 101 -4.62 12.98 1.74
N PHE A 102 -3.81 12.39 0.84
CA PHE A 102 -3.90 12.67 -0.59
C PHE A 102 -5.31 12.38 -1.15
N LEU A 103 -5.86 11.20 -0.85
CA LEU A 103 -7.20 10.83 -1.35
C LEU A 103 -8.32 11.64 -0.72
N GLU A 104 -8.26 11.89 0.58
CA GLU A 104 -9.28 12.68 1.27
C GLU A 104 -9.34 14.11 0.74
N ASN A 105 -8.17 14.72 0.48
CA ASN A 105 -8.07 16.03 -0.15
C ASN A 105 -8.61 16.02 -1.58
N LEU A 106 -8.30 14.98 -2.36
CA LEU A 106 -8.73 14.85 -3.74
C LEU A 106 -10.26 14.69 -3.87
N LEU A 107 -10.85 13.89 -2.98
CA LEU A 107 -12.26 13.50 -3.02
C LEU A 107 -13.15 14.40 -2.17
N GLY A 108 -12.58 15.19 -1.26
CA GLY A 108 -13.32 16.05 -0.33
C GLY A 108 -14.14 15.26 0.70
N ARG A 109 -13.75 14.02 1.00
CA ARG A 109 -14.45 13.14 1.94
C ARG A 109 -13.51 12.09 2.54
N LYS A 110 -13.90 11.55 3.69
CA LYS A 110 -13.14 10.51 4.37
C LYS A 110 -13.11 9.19 3.61
N VAL A 111 -12.01 8.46 3.77
CA VAL A 111 -11.84 7.08 3.27
C VAL A 111 -11.69 6.11 4.44
N VAL A 112 -12.05 4.85 4.24
CA VAL A 112 -11.94 3.79 5.24
C VAL A 112 -10.58 3.11 5.10
N ASN A 113 -9.71 3.25 6.10
CA ASN A 113 -8.42 2.56 6.08
C ASN A 113 -8.55 1.11 6.57
N LEU A 114 -8.39 0.14 5.67
CA LEU A 114 -8.47 -1.30 5.95
C LEU A 114 -7.43 -1.78 6.96
N CYS A 115 -6.29 -1.09 7.08
CA CYS A 115 -5.28 -1.41 8.09
C CYS A 115 -5.83 -1.29 9.52
N GLN A 116 -6.84 -0.43 9.74
CA GLN A 116 -7.50 -0.28 11.04
C GLN A 116 -8.44 -1.44 11.39
N TYR A 117 -8.71 -2.32 10.42
CA TYR A 117 -9.57 -3.50 10.57
C TYR A 117 -8.76 -4.79 10.48
N LEU A 118 -7.46 -4.73 10.85
CA LEU A 118 -6.54 -5.88 10.85
C LEU A 118 -6.37 -6.54 9.47
N CYS A 119 -6.64 -5.80 8.39
CA CYS A 119 -6.35 -6.28 7.05
C CYS A 119 -4.85 -6.61 6.93
N PRO A 120 -4.46 -7.81 6.49
CA PRO A 120 -3.06 -8.12 6.23
C PRO A 120 -2.49 -7.28 5.08
N ALA A 121 -1.18 -7.07 5.09
CA ALA A 121 -0.48 -6.45 3.97
C ALA A 121 -0.63 -7.28 2.69
N SER A 122 -0.57 -6.64 1.51
CA SER A 122 -0.79 -7.35 0.24
C SER A 122 0.19 -8.51 0.00
N SER A 123 1.42 -8.46 0.51
CA SER A 123 2.40 -9.57 0.43
C SER A 123 1.99 -10.81 1.23
N ILE A 124 1.20 -10.64 2.30
CA ILE A 124 0.62 -11.74 3.06
C ILE A 124 -0.58 -12.30 2.29
N LEU A 125 -1.51 -11.42 1.90
CA LEU A 125 -2.71 -11.82 1.13
C LEU A 125 -2.36 -12.52 -0.18
N MET A 126 -1.29 -12.12 -0.85
CA MET A 126 -0.82 -12.76 -2.09
C MET A 126 -0.47 -14.24 -1.88
N ARG A 127 0.17 -14.56 -0.75
CA ARG A 127 0.54 -15.93 -0.37
C ARG A 127 -0.69 -16.73 0.08
N GLU A 128 -1.54 -16.14 0.91
CA GLU A 128 -2.77 -16.79 1.40
C GLU A 128 -3.76 -17.14 0.28
N PHE A 129 -3.89 -16.25 -0.71
CA PHE A 129 -4.85 -16.43 -1.80
C PHE A 129 -4.28 -17.11 -3.05
N ASP A 130 -3.00 -17.51 -3.04
CA ASP A 130 -2.21 -17.97 -4.20
C ASP A 130 -2.49 -17.10 -5.46
N PHE A 131 -2.45 -15.78 -5.27
CA PHE A 131 -2.96 -14.83 -6.27
C PHE A 131 -1.83 -14.34 -7.18
N LYS A 132 -1.84 -14.78 -8.45
CA LYS A 132 -0.74 -14.54 -9.40
C LYS A 132 -1.06 -13.54 -10.51
N THR A 133 -2.12 -12.74 -10.42
CA THR A 133 -2.44 -11.78 -11.50
C THR A 133 -1.64 -10.49 -11.36
N THR A 134 -0.98 -10.06 -12.42
CA THR A 134 -0.36 -8.74 -12.55
C THR A 134 -1.22 -7.84 -13.45
N CYS A 135 -1.09 -6.51 -13.35
CA CYS A 135 -1.71 -5.64 -14.35
C CYS A 135 -0.96 -5.79 -15.69
N LEU A 136 -1.59 -5.37 -16.79
CA LEU A 136 -1.00 -5.51 -18.12
C LEU A 136 0.38 -4.84 -18.23
N GLU A 137 0.53 -3.67 -17.62
CA GLU A 137 1.79 -2.92 -17.62
C GLU A 137 2.92 -3.65 -16.89
N HIS A 138 2.62 -4.25 -15.73
CA HIS A 138 3.58 -5.07 -15.00
C HIS A 138 3.82 -6.42 -15.67
N MET A 139 2.81 -7.00 -16.33
CA MET A 139 2.94 -8.24 -17.10
C MET A 139 3.94 -8.08 -18.24
N LEU A 140 3.76 -7.04 -19.08
CA LEU A 140 4.68 -6.74 -20.18
C LEU A 140 6.11 -6.49 -19.70
N LYS A 141 6.26 -5.88 -18.52
CA LYS A 141 7.59 -5.63 -17.93
C LYS A 141 8.22 -6.88 -17.32
N SER A 142 7.42 -7.80 -16.78
CA SER A 142 7.91 -9.04 -16.17
C SER A 142 8.50 -10.01 -17.20
N GLU A 143 8.01 -9.99 -18.44
CA GLU A 143 8.58 -10.78 -19.54
C GLU A 143 9.96 -10.26 -19.97
N VAL A 144 10.18 -8.95 -19.88
CA VAL A 144 11.43 -8.30 -20.29
C VAL A 144 12.46 -8.23 -19.16
N ARG A 145 12.01 -8.07 -17.91
CA ARG A 145 12.86 -7.91 -16.73
C ARG A 145 12.72 -9.15 -15.85
N LEU A 146 13.63 -10.10 -16.06
CA LEU A 146 13.79 -11.31 -15.27
C LEU A 146 13.57 -11.03 -13.76
N SER A 147 12.58 -11.73 -13.19
CA SER A 147 12.41 -12.09 -11.78
C SER A 147 12.06 -11.04 -10.71
N ARG A 148 11.61 -9.82 -11.03
CA ARG A 148 11.18 -8.86 -9.99
C ARG A 148 9.67 -8.69 -9.90
N GLU A 149 9.12 -9.01 -8.73
CA GLU A 149 7.75 -8.68 -8.35
C GLU A 149 7.66 -7.20 -7.98
N PHE A 150 7.04 -6.40 -8.85
CA PHE A 150 6.76 -4.99 -8.57
C PHE A 150 5.43 -4.85 -7.83
N GLN A 151 5.35 -3.85 -6.95
CA GLN A 151 4.09 -3.42 -6.36
C GLN A 151 3.18 -2.86 -7.47
N CYS A 152 1.94 -3.34 -7.48
CA CYS A 152 0.93 -3.00 -8.47
C CYS A 152 -0.34 -2.56 -7.76
N ALA A 153 -0.77 -1.32 -8.02
CA ALA A 153 -1.99 -0.78 -7.40
C ALA A 153 -3.21 -1.66 -7.70
N LEU A 154 -3.37 -2.08 -8.96
CA LEU A 154 -4.53 -2.90 -9.37
C LEU A 154 -4.53 -4.27 -8.69
N ASN A 155 -3.36 -4.89 -8.57
CA ASN A 155 -3.23 -6.19 -7.92
C ASN A 155 -3.58 -6.09 -6.43
N ASN A 156 -3.04 -5.07 -5.75
CA ASN A 156 -3.36 -4.77 -4.36
C ASN A 156 -4.87 -4.55 -4.17
N CYS A 157 -5.53 -3.76 -5.02
CA CYS A 157 -6.98 -3.57 -4.93
C CYS A 157 -7.76 -4.88 -5.03
N ARG A 158 -7.34 -5.80 -5.91
CA ARG A 158 -7.99 -7.11 -6.07
C ARG A 158 -7.81 -7.99 -4.84
N LEU A 159 -6.61 -8.01 -4.25
CA LEU A 159 -6.32 -8.71 -3.00
C LEU A 159 -7.18 -8.19 -1.86
N TYR A 160 -7.21 -6.87 -1.66
CA TYR A 160 -8.03 -6.25 -0.62
C TYR A 160 -9.52 -6.44 -0.86
N LYS A 161 -10.00 -6.38 -2.12
CA LYS A 161 -11.40 -6.75 -2.44
C LYS A 161 -11.71 -8.18 -2.00
N ARG A 162 -10.82 -9.13 -2.31
CA ARG A 162 -11.00 -10.55 -1.95
C ARG A 162 -11.05 -10.72 -0.43
N TRP A 163 -10.15 -10.05 0.30
CA TRP A 163 -10.15 -10.06 1.76
C TRP A 163 -11.44 -9.47 2.35
N VAL A 164 -11.87 -8.28 1.88
CA VAL A 164 -13.12 -7.66 2.36
C VAL A 164 -14.33 -8.57 2.11
N ILE A 165 -14.41 -9.20 0.93
CA ILE A 165 -15.50 -10.15 0.62
C ILE A 165 -15.44 -11.38 1.53
N GLN A 166 -14.24 -11.92 1.81
CA GLN A 166 -14.07 -13.05 2.70
C GLN A 166 -14.54 -12.71 4.11
N VAL A 167 -14.04 -11.62 4.70
CA VAL A 167 -14.46 -11.15 6.04
C VAL A 167 -15.97 -10.91 6.10
N THR A 168 -16.54 -10.33 5.05
CA THR A 168 -17.99 -10.12 4.93
C THR A 168 -18.74 -11.45 5.01
N ARG A 169 -18.32 -12.46 4.25
CA ARG A 169 -18.96 -13.78 4.26
C ARG A 169 -18.82 -14.51 5.60
N ASP A 170 -17.69 -14.36 6.28
CA ASP A 170 -17.45 -15.03 7.56
C ASP A 170 -18.34 -14.49 8.68
N HIS A 171 -18.75 -13.22 8.59
CA HIS A 171 -19.56 -12.55 9.62
C HIS A 171 -21.05 -12.40 9.27
N ILE A 172 -21.44 -12.64 8.03
CA ILE A 172 -22.83 -12.49 7.56
C ILE A 172 -23.35 -13.85 7.11
N ARG A 173 -24.37 -14.36 7.82
CA ARG A 173 -25.09 -15.58 7.45
C ARG A 173 -25.65 -15.48 6.02
N PRO A 174 -25.87 -16.61 5.32
CA PRO A 174 -26.29 -16.62 3.92
C PRO A 174 -27.76 -16.20 3.76
N ARG A 175 -28.04 -14.90 3.89
CA ARG A 175 -29.27 -14.28 3.43
C ARG A 175 -28.94 -12.90 2.85
N ASN A 176 -28.94 -12.87 1.53
CA ASN A 176 -29.01 -11.71 0.64
C ASN A 176 -27.71 -10.93 0.39
N GLU A 177 -27.80 -10.14 -0.69
CA GLU A 177 -26.75 -9.41 -1.39
C GLU A 177 -25.83 -8.60 -0.45
N ILE A 178 -24.54 -8.52 -0.80
CA ILE A 178 -23.58 -7.70 -0.05
C ILE A 178 -23.97 -6.23 -0.26
N GLU A 179 -24.59 -5.62 0.73
CA GLU A 179 -24.83 -4.18 0.77
C GLU A 179 -23.71 -3.47 1.55
N SER A 180 -23.61 -2.16 1.36
CA SER A 180 -22.53 -1.35 1.91
C SER A 180 -22.47 -1.35 3.44
N ASP A 181 -23.63 -1.21 4.08
CA ASP A 181 -23.74 -1.24 5.54
C ASP A 181 -23.37 -2.60 6.12
N THR A 182 -23.64 -3.67 5.36
CA THR A 182 -23.29 -5.03 5.74
C THR A 182 -21.77 -5.22 5.76
N VAL A 183 -21.05 -4.71 4.75
CA VAL A 183 -19.58 -4.76 4.70
C VAL A 183 -18.97 -4.04 5.91
N TYR A 184 -19.42 -2.82 6.19
CA TYR A 184 -18.89 -2.06 7.32
C TYR A 184 -19.19 -2.72 8.67
N ALA A 185 -20.37 -3.32 8.84
CA ALA A 185 -20.71 -4.09 10.03
C ALA A 185 -19.82 -5.33 10.19
N ALA A 186 -19.57 -6.08 9.11
CA ALA A 186 -18.70 -7.24 9.15
C ALA A 186 -17.25 -6.90 9.53
N LEU A 187 -16.69 -5.82 8.96
CA LEU A 187 -15.35 -5.36 9.31
C LEU A 187 -15.24 -4.99 10.80
N ARG A 188 -16.26 -4.34 11.38
CA ARG A 188 -16.28 -4.03 12.81
C ARG A 188 -16.39 -5.28 13.69
N ASN A 189 -17.21 -6.26 13.28
CA ASN A 189 -17.33 -7.52 14.00
C ASN A 189 -16.00 -8.31 13.97
N HIS A 190 -15.32 -8.32 12.83
CA HIS A 190 -14.02 -8.95 12.67
C HIS A 190 -12.97 -8.35 13.61
N LEU A 191 -12.89 -7.02 13.67
CA LEU A 191 -12.00 -6.33 14.60
C LEU A 191 -12.33 -6.67 16.06
N ARG A 192 -13.62 -6.73 16.42
CA ARG A 192 -14.04 -7.06 17.78
C ARG A 192 -13.65 -8.48 18.17
N GLN A 193 -13.95 -9.47 17.32
CA GLN A 193 -13.63 -10.88 17.58
C GLN A 193 -12.12 -11.09 17.78
N ASN A 194 -11.29 -10.53 16.89
CA ASN A 194 -9.84 -10.69 17.01
C ASN A 194 -9.26 -9.98 18.25
N ASN A 195 -9.87 -8.87 18.69
CA ASN A 195 -9.46 -8.22 19.94
C ASN A 195 -9.90 -9.03 21.17
N GLU A 196 -11.06 -9.69 21.14
CA GLU A 196 -11.53 -10.58 22.20
C GLU A 196 -10.63 -11.82 22.31
N ASP A 197 -10.26 -12.42 21.17
CA ASP A 197 -9.36 -13.58 21.10
C ASP A 197 -7.95 -13.24 21.65
N ALA A 198 -7.41 -12.06 21.30
CA ALA A 198 -6.12 -11.61 21.82
C ALA A 198 -6.11 -11.38 23.35
N VAL A 199 -7.23 -10.96 23.92
CA VAL A 199 -7.37 -10.81 25.38
C VAL A 199 -7.48 -12.17 26.07
N LEU A 200 -8.15 -13.14 25.43
CA LEU A 200 -8.28 -14.50 25.96
C LEU A 200 -6.94 -15.25 25.93
N GLU A 201 -6.16 -15.14 24.85
CA GLU A 201 -4.82 -15.75 24.74
C GLU A 201 -3.88 -15.24 25.85
N LEU A 202 -3.86 -13.92 26.11
CA LEU A 202 -3.06 -13.32 27.19
C LEU A 202 -3.54 -13.69 28.60
N SER A 203 -4.80 -14.07 28.77
CA SER A 203 -5.35 -14.51 30.07
C SER A 203 -5.15 -16.00 30.35
N SER A 204 -4.65 -16.76 29.37
CA SER A 204 -4.39 -18.20 29.48
C SER A 204 -2.92 -18.56 29.75
N GLU A 205 -2.05 -17.56 29.90
CA GLU A 205 -0.60 -17.76 30.17
C GLU A 205 -0.22 -17.68 31.66
N ASP A 206 -1.17 -17.54 32.59
CA ASP A 206 -0.91 -17.56 34.03
C ASP A 206 -1.49 -18.85 34.66
N ASP A 207 -0.76 -19.97 34.61
CA ASP A 207 -0.92 -21.09 35.56
C ASP A 207 0.20 -22.17 35.47
N ASP A 208 1.42 -21.82 35.02
CA ASP A 208 2.59 -22.71 35.17
C ASP A 208 3.64 -22.07 36.10
N GLU A 209 3.88 -22.74 37.23
CA GLU A 209 4.92 -22.39 38.22
C GLU A 209 6.33 -22.31 37.62
N PRO A 210 7.25 -21.53 38.22
CA PRO A 210 8.58 -21.32 37.67
C PRO A 210 9.48 -22.55 37.89
N GLU A 211 9.77 -23.31 36.83
CA GLU A 211 10.91 -24.23 36.83
C GLU A 211 12.23 -23.45 36.69
N GLU A 212 13.05 -23.52 37.74
CA GLU A 212 14.49 -23.23 37.66
C GLU A 212 15.15 -24.21 36.68
N PHE A 213 15.68 -23.76 35.53
CA PHE A 213 16.93 -24.34 34.99
C PHE A 213 17.64 -23.45 33.94
N PHE A 214 18.85 -23.04 34.32
CA PHE A 214 20.10 -22.79 33.57
C PHE A 214 20.10 -22.08 32.20
N GLY A 215 20.82 -20.95 32.18
CA GLY A 215 21.09 -20.15 31.00
C GLY A 215 22.00 -20.80 29.96
N ILE A 216 21.71 -20.45 28.71
CA ILE A 216 22.67 -20.36 27.59
C ILE A 216 22.26 -19.12 26.76
N ASN A 217 23.28 -18.36 26.35
CA ASN A 217 23.23 -17.03 25.76
C ASN A 217 22.29 -16.87 24.56
N ALA A 218 21.48 -15.81 24.59
CA ALA A 218 20.81 -15.25 23.42
C ALA A 218 21.84 -14.56 22.51
N VAL A 219 22.15 -15.21 21.39
CA VAL A 219 22.82 -14.60 20.24
C VAL A 219 21.79 -14.50 19.11
N ASP A 220 21.51 -13.25 18.74
CA ASP A 220 21.04 -12.74 17.45
C ASP A 220 19.83 -13.38 16.76
N LEU A 221 18.67 -12.72 16.90
CA LEU A 221 17.72 -12.51 15.80
C LEU A 221 17.12 -11.10 15.88
N ASN A 222 17.91 -10.10 15.46
CA ASN A 222 17.39 -8.78 15.09
C ASN A 222 16.74 -8.84 13.69
N PRO A 223 15.49 -8.37 13.49
CA PRO A 223 14.97 -8.07 12.16
C PRO A 223 15.69 -6.85 11.58
N PRO A 224 15.87 -6.76 10.24
CA PRO A 224 16.79 -5.81 9.64
C PRO A 224 16.35 -4.37 9.84
N GLU A 225 17.30 -3.59 10.37
CA GLU A 225 17.29 -2.14 10.52
C GLU A 225 16.76 -1.45 9.25
N ARG A 226 15.54 -0.92 9.32
CA ARG A 226 15.13 0.18 8.43
C ARG A 226 15.51 1.49 9.13
N ALA A 227 16.22 2.32 8.38
CA ALA A 227 16.63 3.70 8.70
C ALA A 227 17.89 3.88 9.58
N ARG A 228 19.05 3.51 9.05
CA ARG A 228 20.33 4.21 9.34
C ARG A 228 21.23 4.27 8.09
N PHE A 229 20.97 5.24 7.22
CA PHE A 229 21.98 5.71 6.25
C PHE A 229 21.80 7.22 6.03
N PHE A 230 22.13 7.98 7.06
CA PHE A 230 22.52 9.40 6.96
C PHE A 230 23.51 9.66 8.09
N ASN A 231 24.74 9.18 7.91
CA ASN A 231 25.95 9.71 8.53
C ASN A 231 27.14 8.99 7.91
N ASP A 232 27.49 9.39 6.69
CA ASP A 232 28.86 9.34 6.21
C ASP A 232 29.07 10.63 5.43
N ARG A 233 29.69 11.61 6.08
CA ARG A 233 30.37 12.71 5.39
C ARG A 233 31.61 12.09 4.76
N PRO A 234 31.85 12.21 3.44
CA PRO A 234 33.21 12.12 2.95
C PRO A 234 33.91 13.44 3.27
N ASP A 235 35.06 13.29 3.92
CA ASP A 235 35.99 14.34 4.28
C ASP A 235 36.24 15.34 3.14
N ALA A 236 36.43 16.59 3.56
CA ALA A 236 36.91 17.68 2.74
C ALA A 236 38.23 17.32 2.05
N ALA A 237 38.26 17.41 0.73
CA ALA A 237 39.50 17.62 -0.02
C ALA A 237 39.73 19.14 -0.21
N PRO A 238 40.97 19.65 -0.04
CA PRO A 238 41.27 21.07 0.02
C PRO A 238 41.24 21.76 -1.36
N PRO A 239 41.11 23.10 -1.40
CA PRO A 239 41.14 23.87 -2.64
C PRO A 239 42.58 24.04 -3.17
N ASP A 240 42.64 24.46 -4.44
CA ASP A 240 43.77 24.99 -5.23
C ASP A 240 44.57 24.02 -6.10
N ARG A 241 44.42 24.20 -7.42
CA ARG A 241 45.48 24.82 -8.25
C ARG A 241 44.96 25.30 -9.62
N LEU A 242 44.89 26.63 -9.72
CA LEU A 242 45.42 27.49 -10.78
C LEU A 242 45.28 27.07 -12.26
N ILE A 243 44.41 27.85 -12.91
CA ILE A 243 44.56 28.46 -14.24
C ILE A 243 46.03 28.55 -14.70
N ARG A 244 46.32 27.93 -15.85
CA ARG A 244 47.05 28.53 -16.99
C ARG A 244 46.79 27.71 -18.25
#